data_AF-A0A383E1P2-F1
#
_entry.id   AF-A0A383E1P2-F1
#
_cell.length_a   1.000
_cell.length_b   1.000
_cell.length_c   1.000
_cell.angle_alpha   90.00
_cell.angle_beta   90.00
_cell.angle_gamma   90.00
#
_symmetry.space_group_name_H-M   'P 1'
#
loop_
_entity.id
_entity.type
_entity.pdbx_description
1 polymer ?
#
loop_
_entity_poly.entity_id
_entity_poly.type
_entity_poly.pdbx_seq_one_letter_code
_entity_poly.pdbx_strand_id
1 'polypeptide(L)'
;MRKLDRYLIQQFLILLALILIGFQVIFIIVDIFENLDKFIDNKVPIKIVFLFYVYTLPWFINIGLPMAVLIATVFSMGLLVKRNEWTAMKASGISLYRVVLPFLMVSSCVSIGSFYLDNSLVSWGNEKKAEIKKQYMNRKS
;
A
#
# COMPACT_ATOMS: atom_id res chain seq x y z
N MET A 1 13.16 -27.54 -2.11
CA MET A 1 13.26 -26.26 -2.85
C MET A 1 12.01 -25.38 -2.71
N ARG A 2 10.79 -25.87 -2.95
CA ARG A 2 9.55 -25.05 -2.86
C ARG A 2 9.19 -24.48 -1.48
N LYS A 3 9.65 -25.08 -0.37
CA LYS A 3 9.24 -24.66 0.98
C LYS A 3 9.89 -23.33 1.42
N LEU A 4 11.18 -23.12 1.10
CA LEU A 4 11.89 -21.89 1.44
C LEU A 4 11.33 -20.71 0.65
N ASP A 5 11.18 -20.88 -0.67
CA ASP A 5 10.63 -19.82 -1.53
C ASP A 5 9.21 -19.44 -1.11
N ARG A 6 8.36 -20.42 -0.80
CA ARG A 6 7.00 -20.18 -0.29
C ARG A 6 7.02 -19.43 1.05
N TYR A 7 7.92 -19.80 1.96
CA TYR A 7 8.06 -19.12 3.24
C TYR A 7 8.48 -17.66 3.07
N LEU A 8 9.50 -17.40 2.23
CA LEU A 8 9.98 -16.05 1.94
C LEU A 8 8.88 -15.18 1.30
N ILE A 9 8.16 -15.72 0.32
CA ILE A 9 7.04 -15.03 -0.34
C ILE A 9 5.91 -14.74 0.65
N GLN A 10 5.51 -15.73 1.45
CA GLN A 10 4.44 -15.56 2.42
C GLN A 10 4.79 -14.52 3.48
N GLN A 11 6.02 -14.57 4.01
CA GLN A 11 6.51 -13.59 4.97
C GLN A 11 6.53 -12.18 4.36
N PHE A 12 7.04 -12.04 3.14
CA PHE A 12 7.06 -10.77 2.43
C PHE A 12 5.65 -10.21 2.18
N LEU A 13 4.72 -11.03 1.70
CA LEU A 13 3.33 -10.61 1.44
C LEU A 13 2.60 -10.19 2.72
N ILE A 14 2.82 -10.89 3.84
CA ILE A 14 2.25 -10.51 5.12
C ILE A 14 2.79 -9.14 5.56
N LEU A 15 4.11 -8.93 5.45
CA LEU A 15 4.72 -7.65 5.81
C LEU A 15 4.25 -6.52 4.89
N LEU A 16 4.18 -6.77 3.59
CA LEU A 16 3.68 -5.81 2.60
C LEU A 16 2.24 -5.40 2.92
N ALA A 17 1.36 -6.36 3.20
CA ALA A 17 -0.03 -6.08 3.56
C ALA A 17 -0.14 -5.28 4.86
N LEU A 18 0.63 -5.64 5.90
CA LEU A 18 0.64 -4.91 7.17
C LEU A 18 1.11 -3.46 7.00
N ILE A 19 2.19 -3.25 6.23
CA ILE A 19 2.73 -1.92 5.97
C ILE A 19 1.76 -1.09 5.13
N LEU A 20 1.12 -1.69 4.12
CA LEU A 20 0.10 -1.03 3.31
C LEU A 20 -1.09 -0.57 4.15
N ILE A 21 -1.62 -1.44 5.02
CA ILE A 21 -2.71 -1.09 5.94
C ILE A 21 -2.26 0.04 6.86
N GLY A 22 -1.04 -0.01 7.39
CA GLY A 22 -0.46 1.06 8.19
C GLY A 22 -0.42 2.41 7.46
N PHE A 23 0.03 2.42 6.20
CA PHE A 23 0.01 3.63 5.38
C PHE A 23 -1.41 4.15 5.11
N GLN A 24 -2.38 3.26 4.84
CA GLN A 24 -3.78 3.68 4.65
C GLN A 24 -4.32 4.39 5.89
N VAL A 25 -4.08 3.84 7.08
CA VAL A 25 -4.54 4.45 8.34
C VAL A 25 -3.91 5.84 8.51
N ILE A 26 -2.60 5.96 8.31
CA ILE A 26 -1.90 7.24 8.45
C ILE A 26 -2.44 8.27 7.43
N PHE A 27 -2.57 7.90 6.16
CA PHE A 27 -3.07 8.81 5.12
C PHE A 27 -4.50 9.27 5.37
N ILE A 28 -5.38 8.37 5.79
CA ILE A 28 -6.76 8.73 6.14
C ILE A 28 -6.78 9.70 7.31
N ILE A 29 -6.02 9.44 8.37
CA ILE A 29 -5.97 10.32 9.54
C ILE A 29 -5.48 11.71 9.13
N VAL A 30 -4.36 11.80 8.41
CA VAL A 30 -3.80 13.07 7.95
C VAL A 30 -4.81 13.84 7.10
N ASP A 31 -5.45 13.19 6.12
CA ASP A 31 -6.42 13.83 5.24
C ASP A 31 -7.70 14.26 5.97
N ILE A 32 -8.15 13.50 6.99
CA ILE A 32 -9.26 13.91 7.85
C ILE A 32 -8.91 15.20 8.57
N PHE A 33 -7.73 15.28 9.19
CA PHE A 33 -7.32 16.48 9.92
C PHE A 33 -7.15 17.69 8.98
N GLU A 34 -6.60 17.50 7.78
CA GLU A 34 -6.44 18.58 6.80
C GLU A 34 -7.77 19.10 6.23
N ASN A 35 -8.80 18.26 6.16
CA ASN A 35 -10.10 18.62 5.59
C ASN A 35 -11.19 18.81 6.65
N LEU A 36 -10.86 18.67 7.95
CA LEU A 36 -11.83 18.69 9.05
C LEU A 36 -12.65 19.98 9.05
N ASP A 37 -11.97 21.13 8.97
CA ASP A 37 -12.61 22.45 8.96
C ASP A 37 -13.57 22.59 7.77
N LYS A 38 -13.16 22.13 6.59
CA LYS A 38 -14.00 22.16 5.38
C LYS A 38 -15.23 21.27 5.49
N PHE A 39 -15.13 20.13 6.17
CA PHE A 39 -16.28 19.24 6.37
C PHE A 39 -17.29 19.83 7.35
N ILE A 40 -16.80 20.48 8.41
CA ILE A 40 -17.61 21.15 9.42
C ILE A 40 -18.31 22.39 8.81
N ASP A 41 -17.56 23.25 8.13
CA ASP A 41 -18.08 24.49 7.54
C ASP A 41 -19.14 24.23 6.47
N ASN A 42 -18.94 23.21 5.64
CA ASN A 42 -19.90 22.82 4.59
C ASN A 42 -21.03 21.89 5.10
N LYS A 43 -21.10 21.60 6.40
CA LYS A 43 -22.11 20.71 7.03
C LYS A 43 -22.29 19.39 6.27
N VAL A 44 -21.17 18.78 5.85
CA VAL A 44 -21.22 17.58 5.01
C VAL A 44 -21.74 16.39 5.84
N PRO A 45 -22.78 15.67 5.38
CA PRO A 45 -23.26 14.46 6.04
C PRO A 45 -22.14 13.41 6.20
N ILE A 46 -22.03 12.81 7.38
CA ILE A 46 -21.03 11.76 7.70
C ILE A 46 -21.04 10.61 6.70
N LYS A 47 -22.21 10.26 6.15
CA LYS A 47 -22.36 9.23 5.12
C LYS A 47 -21.59 9.56 3.83
N ILE A 48 -21.54 10.85 3.46
CA ILE A 48 -20.82 11.36 2.28
C ILE A 48 -19.32 11.40 2.57
N VAL A 49 -18.93 11.76 3.80
CA VAL A 49 -17.52 11.71 4.24
C VAL A 49 -16.98 10.27 4.15
N PHE A 50 -17.73 9.28 4.64
CA PHE A 50 -17.33 7.88 4.52
C PHE A 50 -17.18 7.44 3.06
N LEU A 51 -18.15 7.80 2.21
CA LEU A 51 -18.11 7.48 0.78
C LEU A 51 -16.92 8.16 0.07
N PHE A 52 -16.58 9.38 0.46
CA PHE A 52 -15.41 10.11 -0.04
C PHE A 52 -14.10 9.38 0.28
N TYR A 53 -13.95 8.85 1.50
CA TYR A 53 -12.76 8.06 1.86
C TYR A 53 -12.72 6.72 1.14
N VAL A 54 -13.85 6.05 0.94
CA VAL A 54 -13.93 4.83 0.13
C VAL A 54 -13.43 5.08 -1.31
N TYR A 55 -13.81 6.21 -1.92
CA TYR A 55 -13.31 6.57 -3.25
C TYR A 55 -11.87 7.09 -3.27
N THR A 56 -11.35 7.54 -2.13
CA THR A 56 -9.95 7.98 -1.99
C THR A 56 -8.99 6.82 -1.74
N LEU A 57 -9.47 5.69 -1.19
CA LEU A 57 -8.64 4.51 -0.90
C LEU A 57 -7.79 4.03 -2.11
N PRO A 58 -8.32 3.87 -3.34
CA PRO A 58 -7.52 3.44 -4.48
C PRO A 58 -6.31 4.36 -4.74
N TRP A 59 -6.51 5.68 -4.60
CA TRP A 59 -5.45 6.67 -4.80
C TRP A 59 -4.38 6.58 -3.71
N PHE A 60 -4.78 6.46 -2.45
CA PHE A 60 -3.85 6.25 -1.35
C PHE A 60 -3.09 4.93 -1.47
N ILE A 61 -3.74 3.87 -1.92
CA ILE A 61 -3.07 2.58 -2.18
C ILE A 61 -2.00 2.78 -3.25
N ASN A 62 -2.32 3.42 -4.37
CA ASN A 62 -1.36 3.64 -5.46
C ASN A 62 -0.10 4.37 -5.01
N ILE A 63 -0.24 5.46 -4.24
CA ILE A 63 0.90 6.22 -3.70
C ILE A 63 1.65 5.44 -2.60
N GLY A 64 0.92 4.72 -1.75
CA GLY A 64 1.51 3.95 -0.65
C GLY A 64 2.24 2.68 -1.09
N LEU A 65 1.89 2.12 -2.26
CA LEU A 65 2.40 0.85 -2.77
C LEU A 65 3.91 0.81 -3.02
N PRO A 66 4.54 1.76 -3.74
CA PRO A 66 6.00 1.76 -3.90
C PRO A 66 6.73 1.89 -2.55
N MET A 67 6.21 2.71 -1.64
CA MET A 67 6.80 2.89 -0.31
C MET A 67 6.67 1.62 0.54
N ALA A 68 5.52 0.97 0.50
CA ALA A 68 5.28 -0.27 1.23
C ALA A 68 6.16 -1.41 0.72
N VAL A 69 6.36 -1.53 -0.60
CA VAL A 69 7.27 -2.53 -1.19
C VAL A 69 8.71 -2.33 -0.72
N LEU A 70 9.19 -1.09 -0.68
CA LEU A 70 10.52 -0.78 -0.18
C LEU A 70 10.70 -1.22 1.27
N ILE A 71 9.80 -0.78 2.16
CA ILE A 71 9.86 -1.08 3.59
C ILE A 71 9.69 -2.60 3.82
N ALA A 72 8.75 -3.25 3.15
CA ALA A 72 8.53 -4.69 3.27
C ALA A 72 9.77 -5.49 2.88
N THR A 73 10.49 -5.05 1.85
CA THR A 73 11.74 -5.70 1.40
C THR A 73 12.81 -5.59 2.46
N VAL A 74 13.05 -4.37 2.97
CA VAL A 74 14.05 -4.10 4.02
C VAL A 74 13.73 -4.88 5.29
N PHE A 75 12.48 -4.86 5.75
CA PHE A 75 12.07 -5.56 6.96
C PHE A 75 12.13 -7.08 6.81
N SER A 76 11.70 -7.63 5.66
CA SER A 76 11.79 -9.07 5.41
C SER A 76 13.24 -9.54 5.47
N MET A 77 14.15 -8.80 4.82
CA MET A 77 15.57 -9.12 4.84
C MET A 77 16.18 -8.95 6.24
N GLY A 78 15.81 -7.89 6.95
CA GLY A 78 16.22 -7.67 8.33
C GLY A 78 15.77 -8.78 9.28
N LEU A 79 14.57 -9.35 9.09
CA LEU A 79 14.09 -10.49 9.88
C LEU A 79 14.88 -11.76 9.61
N LEU A 80 15.26 -12.03 8.36
CA LEU A 80 16.12 -13.18 8.01
C LEU A 80 17.49 -13.07 8.68
N VAL A 81 18.05 -11.86 8.71
CA VAL A 81 19.33 -11.60 9.39
C VAL A 81 19.17 -11.77 10.90
N LYS A 82 18.15 -11.15 11.51
CA LYS A 82 17.89 -11.21 12.95
C LYS A 82 17.67 -12.64 13.47
N ARG A 83 17.07 -13.52 12.65
CA ARG A 83 16.81 -14.93 12.99
C ARG A 83 17.98 -15.87 12.65
N ASN A 84 19.11 -15.35 12.19
CA ASN A 84 20.25 -16.13 11.67
C ASN A 84 19.90 -17.06 10.49
N GLU A 85 18.70 -16.94 9.91
CA GLU A 85 18.28 -17.71 8.72
C GLU A 85 19.16 -17.34 7.52
N TRP A 86 19.51 -16.06 7.40
CA TRP A 86 20.45 -15.56 6.39
C TRP A 86 21.82 -16.23 6.48
N THR A 87 22.37 -16.32 7.69
CA THR A 87 23.68 -16.94 7.95
C THR A 87 23.63 -18.45 7.70
N ALA A 88 22.56 -19.13 8.13
CA ALA A 88 22.36 -20.56 7.90
C ALA A 88 22.25 -20.91 6.40
N MET A 89 21.54 -20.09 5.63
CA MET A 89 21.44 -20.26 4.17
C MET A 89 22.81 -20.14 3.48
N LYS A 90 23.61 -19.13 3.86
CA LYS A 90 24.99 -18.99 3.34
C LYS A 90 25.88 -20.16 3.73
N ALA A 91 25.83 -20.61 4.98
CA ALA A 91 26.60 -21.76 5.45
C ALA A 91 26.23 -23.07 4.73
N SER A 92 24.98 -23.19 4.28
CA SER A 92 24.49 -24.32 3.49
C SER A 92 24.81 -24.23 1.99
N GLY A 93 25.60 -23.24 1.57
CA GLY A 93 25.98 -23.03 0.17
C GLY A 93 24.87 -22.47 -0.73
N ILE A 94 23.78 -21.93 -0.16
CA ILE A 94 22.71 -21.31 -0.95
C ILE A 94 23.18 -19.93 -1.43
N SER A 95 23.09 -19.71 -2.74
CA SER A 95 23.46 -18.42 -3.34
C SER A 95 22.51 -17.30 -2.91
N LEU A 96 23.07 -16.11 -2.68
CA LEU A 96 22.31 -14.91 -2.30
C LEU A 96 21.27 -14.51 -3.35
N TYR A 97 21.62 -14.65 -4.63
CA TYR A 97 20.73 -14.36 -5.75
C TYR A 97 19.44 -15.17 -5.69
N ARG A 98 19.48 -16.39 -5.16
CA ARG A 98 18.31 -17.24 -5.01
C ARG A 98 17.33 -16.72 -3.96
N VAL A 99 17.83 -16.07 -2.90
CA VAL A 99 17.00 -15.46 -1.86
C VAL A 99 16.33 -14.20 -2.38
N VAL A 100 17.02 -13.42 -3.23
CA VAL A 100 16.50 -12.17 -3.82
C VAL A 100 15.44 -12.43 -4.90
N LEU A 101 15.57 -13.53 -5.67
CA LEU A 101 14.66 -13.88 -6.75
C LEU A 101 13.16 -13.88 -6.37
N PRO A 102 12.71 -14.51 -5.27
CA PRO A 102 11.29 -14.47 -4.87
C PRO A 102 10.80 -13.05 -4.55
N PHE A 103 11.64 -12.20 -3.94
CA PHE A 103 11.28 -10.80 -3.70
C PHE A 103 11.10 -10.02 -5.01
N LEU A 104 12.00 -10.24 -5.98
CA LEU A 104 11.89 -9.63 -7.31
C LEU A 104 10.64 -10.12 -8.04
N MET A 105 10.35 -11.42 -8.05
CA MET A 105 9.14 -11.95 -8.70
C MET A 105 7.88 -11.33 -8.11
N VAL A 106 7.75 -11.28 -6.79
CA VAL A 106 6.57 -10.67 -6.15
C VAL A 106 6.50 -9.17 -6.44
N SER A 107 7.62 -8.46 -6.34
CA SER A 107 7.67 -7.01 -6.60
C SER A 107 7.32 -6.67 -8.06
N SER A 108 7.77 -7.49 -9.02
CA SER A 108 7.37 -7.36 -10.43
C SER A 108 5.89 -7.62 -10.63
N CYS A 109 5.32 -8.65 -10.02
CA CYS A 109 3.87 -8.89 -10.06
C CYS A 109 3.07 -7.73 -9.44
N VAL A 110 3.55 -7.20 -8.31
CA VAL A 110 2.95 -6.04 -7.62
C VAL A 110 3.03 -4.79 -8.49
N SER A 111 4.15 -4.56 -9.19
CA SER A 111 4.31 -3.45 -10.12
C SER A 111 3.33 -3.51 -11.29
N ILE A 112 3.19 -4.69 -11.93
CA ILE A 112 2.20 -4.91 -12.98
C ILE A 112 0.78 -4.70 -12.44
N GLY A 113 0.48 -5.25 -11.26
CA GLY A 113 -0.81 -5.03 -10.60
C GLY A 113 -1.08 -3.55 -10.34
N SER A 114 -0.08 -2.79 -9.87
CA SER A 114 -0.18 -1.35 -9.65
C SER A 114 -0.51 -0.57 -10.93
N PHE A 115 0.08 -0.95 -12.05
CA PHE A 115 -0.19 -0.33 -13.35
C PHE A 115 -1.64 -0.53 -13.81
N TYR A 116 -2.23 -1.70 -13.57
CA TYR A 116 -3.65 -1.95 -13.84
C TYR A 116 -4.58 -1.23 -12.85
N LEU A 117 -4.20 -1.20 -11.57
CA LEU A 117 -4.94 -0.44 -10.54
C LEU A 117 -5.00 1.04 -10.89
N ASP A 118 -3.90 1.61 -11.39
CA ASP A 118 -3.81 3.02 -11.78
C ASP A 118 -4.76 3.35 -12.94
N ASN A 119 -4.71 2.56 -14.01
CA ASN A 119 -5.52 2.81 -15.21
C ASN A 119 -7.03 2.64 -14.99
N SER A 120 -7.45 1.78 -14.07
CA SER A 120 -8.87 1.46 -13.90
C SER A 120 -9.46 2.01 -12.60
N LEU A 121 -8.93 1.60 -11.45
CA LEU A 121 -9.51 1.88 -10.14
C LEU A 121 -9.18 3.28 -9.63
N VAL A 122 -7.96 3.77 -9.84
CA VAL A 122 -7.55 5.11 -9.42
C VAL A 122 -8.21 6.17 -10.29
N SER A 123 -8.22 5.99 -11.61
CA SER A 123 -8.88 6.92 -12.54
C SER A 123 -10.38 7.08 -12.22
N TRP A 124 -11.11 5.96 -12.09
CA TRP A 124 -12.53 5.99 -11.73
C TRP A 124 -12.80 6.56 -10.34
N GLY A 125 -11.98 6.19 -9.35
CA GLY A 125 -12.09 6.70 -7.98
C GLY A 125 -11.86 8.22 -7.91
N ASN A 126 -10.90 8.73 -8.67
CA ASN A 126 -10.61 10.15 -8.76
C ASN A 126 -11.71 10.94 -9.48
N GLU A 127 -12.33 10.41 -10.53
CA GLU A 127 -13.50 11.03 -11.17
C GLU A 127 -14.66 11.20 -10.18
N LYS A 128 -15.02 10.14 -9.45
CA LYS A 128 -16.10 10.20 -8.45
C LYS A 128 -15.75 11.09 -7.26
N LYS A 129 -14.50 11.07 -6.81
CA LYS A 129 -14.00 12.00 -5.78
C LYS A 129 -14.11 13.46 -6.25
N ALA A 130 -13.74 13.73 -7.50
CA ALA A 130 -13.82 15.07 -8.10
C ALA A 130 -15.26 15.55 -8.23
N GLU A 131 -16.20 14.65 -8.57
CA GLU A 131 -17.62 14.96 -8.66
C GLU A 131 -18.22 15.33 -7.28
N ILE A 132 -17.91 14.55 -6.24
CA ILE A 132 -18.31 14.86 -4.85
C ILE A 132 -17.71 16.19 -4.39
N LYS A 133 -16.41 16.42 -4.68
CA LYS A 133 -15.74 17.67 -4.33
C LYS A 133 -16.37 18.87 -5.05
N LYS A 134 -16.75 18.72 -6.32
CA LYS A 134 -17.41 19.77 -7.10
C LYS A 134 -18.82 20.08 -6.59
N GLN A 135 -19.55 19.06 -6.16
CA GLN A 135 -20.95 19.19 -5.73
C GLN A 135 -21.09 19.69 -4.28
N TYR A 136 -20.15 19.33 -3.39
CA TYR A 136 -20.24 19.63 -1.95
C TYR A 136 -19.18 20.58 -1.41
N MET A 137 -18.01 20.71 -2.03
CA MET A 137 -16.95 21.65 -1.60
C MET A 137 -16.80 22.89 -2.50
N ASN A 138 -17.48 22.94 -3.65
CA ASN A 138 -17.38 24.04 -4.60
C ASN A 138 -18.64 24.91 -4.69
N ARG A 139 -19.52 24.85 -3.67
CA ARG A 139 -20.61 25.81 -3.54
C ARG A 139 -20.07 27.14 -3.00
N LYS A 140 -19.34 27.82 -3.90
CA LYS A 140 -18.91 29.24 -3.94
C LYS A 140 -18.50 29.89 -2.61
N SER A 141 -17.25 30.36 -2.58
CA SER A 141 -17.07 31.82 -2.45
C SER A 141 -17.28 32.48 -3.82
#